data_AF-A0A7K3Z0Z3-F1
#
_entry.id   AF-A0A7K3Z0Z3-F1
#
_cell.length_a   1.000
_cell.length_b   1.000
_cell.length_c   1.000
_cell.angle_alpha   90.00
_cell.angle_beta   90.00
_cell.angle_gamma   90.00
#
_symmetry.space_group_name_H-M   'P 1'
#
loop_
_entity.id
_entity.type
_entity.pdbx_description
1 polymer ?
#
loop_
_entity_poly.entity_id
_entity_poly.type
_entity_poly.pdbx_seq_one_letter_code
_entity_poly.pdbx_strand_id
1 'polypeptide(L)'
;MDDAGRDAALTRFLSSAGGDGWGPDTPRILPNTTAYLVRTFDGEALQFSFPLLVKRDLWSEIPLDPAGSDGATAALIELVKEKAHNVPELGPLYGRGTQFSPRCSDIIEPYTIVHSDDAIGSHLWKADARNFTDHDGLHLVIRGALPDPDESRGDRGQEIIDQITAFAGAISAIIKKTPLAPLRSAWLSSLDQKLLRELLNRMGLVAFVGDGSRLARTLTHHRCFFRVAGPKTGVNIPFTCPKELDPIEIELPASNRAVTGLGIRQREVLAIAGSNAQGKSTFLEAILAGMDDHAPHDGRELVVTAHGTVVAESTNMGLAGADISMFFAALPPGVNGNVKGAFGAGSGSMTMAHQIQNAITCHAPLLIIDEDRAAPNLLIHSCLQKEEITPLAELLAHQRERMGGTALVFAACAMDTLIAEADRIMVLDRHEAAAIDPRSFRRMLAGLLRDTANRLGGRP
;
A
#
# COMPACT_ATOMS: atom_id res chain seq x y z
N MET A 1 19.12 12.29 35.80
CA MET A 1 18.13 13.36 36.09
C MET A 1 16.85 12.67 36.53
N ASP A 2 16.15 13.15 37.56
CA ASP A 2 14.87 12.55 37.96
C ASP A 2 13.77 12.87 36.92
N ASP A 3 12.61 12.22 37.04
CA ASP A 3 11.49 12.37 36.10
C ASP A 3 10.98 13.82 36.10
N ALA A 4 10.87 14.41 37.29
CA ALA A 4 10.40 15.79 37.48
C ALA A 4 11.30 16.83 36.78
N GLY A 5 12.62 16.64 36.81
CA GLY A 5 13.54 17.52 36.09
C GLY A 5 13.36 17.44 34.57
N ARG A 6 13.18 16.23 34.03
CA ARG A 6 13.01 16.01 32.58
C ARG A 6 11.72 16.60 32.05
N ASP A 7 10.62 16.41 32.78
CA ASP A 7 9.33 17.01 32.46
C ASP A 7 9.39 18.54 32.51
N ALA A 8 10.14 19.10 33.46
CA ALA A 8 10.37 20.55 33.53
C ALA A 8 11.19 21.07 32.33
N ALA A 9 12.21 20.33 31.89
CA ALA A 9 13.00 20.69 30.71
C ALA A 9 12.15 20.67 29.43
N LEU A 10 11.35 19.61 29.22
CA LEU A 10 10.43 19.54 28.10
C LEU A 10 9.40 20.68 28.15
N THR A 11 8.81 20.96 29.31
CA THR A 11 7.84 22.05 29.48
C THR A 11 8.44 23.41 29.12
N ARG A 12 9.70 23.67 29.53
CA ARG A 12 10.43 24.89 29.17
C ARG A 12 10.64 24.99 27.66
N PHE A 13 11.05 23.89 27.00
CA PHE A 13 11.21 23.86 25.54
C PHE A 13 9.87 24.12 24.82
N LEU A 14 8.80 23.43 25.21
CA LEU A 14 7.48 23.55 24.60
C LEU A 14 6.85 24.94 24.81
N SER A 15 7.25 25.66 25.87
CA SER A 15 6.83 27.03 26.14
C SER A 15 7.72 28.09 25.49
N SER A 16 8.80 27.68 24.82
CA SER A 16 9.69 28.61 24.12
C SER A 16 9.04 29.13 22.83
N ALA A 17 9.42 30.34 22.42
CA ALA A 17 8.94 30.93 21.16
C ALA A 17 9.50 30.22 19.90
N GLY A 18 10.38 29.23 20.07
CA GLY A 18 11.11 28.58 18.99
C GLY A 18 12.26 29.43 18.43
N GLY A 19 12.71 29.08 17.22
CA GLY A 19 13.77 29.79 16.48
C GLY A 19 13.22 30.54 15.26
N ASP A 20 14.10 30.98 14.36
CA ASP A 20 13.70 31.72 13.15
C ASP A 20 12.77 30.87 12.25
N GLY A 21 11.48 31.20 12.29
CA GLY A 21 10.36 30.57 11.59
C GLY A 21 10.18 29.08 11.83
N TRP A 22 10.39 28.63 13.07
CA TRP A 22 9.85 27.38 13.57
C TRP A 22 9.56 27.51 15.07
N GLY A 23 8.67 26.69 15.61
CA GLY A 23 8.43 26.60 17.05
C GLY A 23 7.64 25.35 17.43
N PRO A 24 7.48 25.07 18.74
CA PRO A 24 6.56 24.03 19.19
C PRO A 24 5.15 24.29 18.65
N ASP A 25 4.51 23.27 18.09
CA ASP A 25 3.14 23.37 17.58
C ASP A 25 2.14 23.25 18.74
N THR A 26 1.96 24.36 19.46
CA THR A 26 1.24 24.41 20.75
C THR A 26 -0.16 23.80 20.72
N PRO A 27 -1.01 24.07 19.70
CA PRO A 27 -2.34 23.46 19.61
C PRO A 27 -2.34 21.92 19.53
N ARG A 28 -1.24 21.30 19.13
CA ARG A 28 -1.12 19.84 18.94
C ARG A 28 -0.39 19.12 20.07
N ILE A 29 -0.01 19.85 21.12
CA ILE A 29 0.65 19.28 22.30
C ILE A 29 -0.36 18.48 23.12
N LEU A 30 -0.17 17.17 23.13
CA LEU A 30 -0.86 16.23 24.01
C LEU A 30 0.21 15.61 24.91
N PRO A 31 0.26 15.99 26.20
CA PRO A 31 1.21 15.43 27.15
C PRO A 31 1.16 13.91 27.17
N ASN A 32 2.33 13.26 27.20
CA ASN A 32 2.51 11.80 27.21
C ASN A 32 1.98 11.07 25.96
N THR A 33 1.55 11.80 24.93
CA THR A 33 1.06 11.22 23.67
C THR A 33 1.87 11.74 22.49
N THR A 34 1.79 13.05 22.20
CA THR A 34 2.57 13.69 21.13
C THR A 34 3.79 14.42 21.68
N ALA A 35 3.78 14.76 22.97
CA ALA A 35 4.85 15.44 23.67
C ALA A 35 5.31 14.63 24.90
N TYR A 36 6.53 14.10 24.87
CA TYR A 36 7.14 13.38 25.99
C TYR A 36 8.67 13.42 25.92
N LEU A 37 9.33 13.22 27.07
CA LEU A 37 10.76 13.04 27.20
C LEU A 37 11.03 11.94 28.25
N VAL A 38 11.17 10.71 27.78
CA VAL A 38 11.27 9.52 28.63
C VAL A 38 12.65 8.90 28.53
N ARG A 39 13.05 8.17 29.57
CA ARG A 39 14.34 7.47 29.59
C ARG A 39 14.07 6.08 29.05
N THR A 40 14.97 5.56 28.22
CA THR A 40 14.88 4.18 27.76
C THR A 40 14.95 3.22 28.94
N PHE A 41 14.38 2.02 28.79
CA PHE A 41 14.33 1.03 29.88
C PHE A 41 15.72 0.61 30.40
N ASP A 42 16.72 0.62 29.53
CA ASP A 42 18.12 0.36 29.90
C ASP A 42 18.82 1.54 30.57
N GLY A 43 18.20 2.73 30.58
CA GLY A 43 18.74 3.92 31.24
C GLY A 43 19.75 4.73 30.43
N GLU A 44 20.05 4.29 29.21
CA GLU A 44 21.19 4.75 28.42
C GLU A 44 20.88 5.92 27.45
N ALA A 45 19.59 6.19 27.21
CA ALA A 45 19.16 7.25 26.31
C ALA A 45 17.86 7.93 26.76
N LEU A 46 17.62 9.13 26.24
CA LEU A 46 16.37 9.86 26.36
C LEU A 46 15.62 9.80 25.03
N GLN A 47 14.45 9.18 25.02
CA GLN A 47 13.52 9.22 23.90
C GLN A 47 12.59 10.42 24.04
N PHE A 48 12.37 11.14 22.94
CA PHE A 48 11.47 12.27 22.92
C PHE A 48 10.46 12.18 21.77
N SER A 49 9.35 12.87 21.98
CA SER A 49 8.42 13.25 20.92
C SER A 49 7.97 14.68 21.19
N PHE A 50 7.79 15.48 20.15
CA PHE A 50 7.08 16.76 20.26
C PHE A 50 6.49 17.21 18.91
N PRO A 51 5.36 17.95 18.94
CA PRO A 51 4.84 18.66 17.78
C PRO A 51 5.73 19.87 17.42
N LEU A 52 6.11 19.97 16.15
CA LEU A 52 6.94 21.03 15.56
C LEU A 52 6.16 21.72 14.44
N LEU A 53 6.05 23.04 14.50
CA LEU A 53 5.54 23.88 13.42
C LEU A 53 6.71 24.57 12.71
N VAL A 54 6.83 24.36 11.40
CA VAL A 54 7.80 25.05 10.55
C VAL A 54 7.04 26.04 9.67
N LYS A 55 7.32 27.33 9.83
CA LYS A 55 6.62 28.40 9.11
C LYS A 55 7.07 28.46 7.65
N ARG A 56 6.26 27.87 6.78
CA ARG A 56 6.38 27.90 5.32
C ARG A 56 5.02 27.60 4.71
N ASP A 57 4.36 28.62 4.17
CA ASP A 57 3.03 28.50 3.57
C ASP A 57 3.14 27.95 2.13
N LEU A 58 3.19 26.62 2.03
CA LEU A 58 3.25 25.95 0.74
C LEU A 58 1.97 26.12 -0.09
N TRP A 59 0.82 26.37 0.54
CA TRP A 59 -0.46 26.56 -0.15
C TRP A 59 -0.46 27.88 -0.93
N SER A 60 0.16 28.92 -0.37
CA SER A 60 0.39 30.18 -1.10
C SER A 60 1.52 30.09 -2.11
N GLU A 61 2.62 29.38 -1.81
CA GLU A 61 3.75 29.22 -2.73
C GLU A 61 3.41 28.33 -3.95
N ILE A 62 2.48 27.37 -3.78
CA ILE A 62 2.03 26.41 -4.80
C ILE A 62 0.50 26.52 -4.90
N PRO A 63 -0.03 27.43 -5.75
CA PRO A 63 -1.47 27.68 -5.87
C PRO A 63 -2.13 26.58 -6.71
N LEU A 64 -2.20 25.38 -6.15
CA LEU A 64 -2.87 24.18 -6.67
C LEU A 64 -3.90 23.70 -5.64
N ASP A 65 -4.71 22.70 -6.00
CA ASP A 65 -5.66 22.09 -5.07
C ASP A 65 -4.92 21.54 -3.82
N PRO A 66 -5.30 21.94 -2.58
CA PRO A 66 -4.73 21.45 -1.33
C PRO A 66 -4.73 19.93 -1.15
N ALA A 67 -5.57 19.18 -1.86
CA ALA A 67 -5.60 17.72 -1.79
C ALA A 67 -4.28 17.05 -2.20
N GLY A 68 -3.42 17.74 -2.98
CA GLY A 68 -2.08 17.25 -3.33
C GLY A 68 -0.97 17.63 -2.34
N SER A 69 -1.28 18.43 -1.31
CA SER A 69 -0.28 19.01 -0.41
C SER A 69 0.53 17.96 0.37
N ASP A 70 -0.08 16.82 0.66
CA ASP A 70 0.56 15.66 1.28
C ASP A 70 1.78 15.13 0.49
N GLY A 71 1.77 15.24 -0.85
CA GLY A 71 2.91 14.89 -1.69
C GLY A 71 4.13 15.77 -1.42
N ALA A 72 3.91 17.09 -1.24
CA ALA A 72 4.97 18.01 -0.87
C ALA A 72 5.43 17.81 0.58
N THR A 73 4.52 17.52 1.51
CA THR A 73 4.88 17.15 2.89
C THR A 73 5.72 15.89 2.93
N ALA A 74 5.32 14.83 2.22
CA ALA A 74 6.07 13.59 2.12
C ALA A 74 7.48 13.83 1.57
N ALA A 75 7.60 14.60 0.48
CA ALA A 75 8.90 14.95 -0.10
C ALA A 75 9.82 15.70 0.88
N LEU A 76 9.28 16.60 1.70
CA LEU A 76 10.05 17.31 2.73
C LEU A 76 10.51 16.40 3.86
N ILE A 77 9.64 15.49 4.33
CA ILE A 77 9.99 14.50 5.36
C ILE A 77 11.11 13.59 4.85
N GLU A 78 10.97 13.03 3.65
CA GLU A 78 11.98 12.15 3.07
C GLU A 78 13.32 12.87 2.84
N LEU A 79 13.31 14.15 2.44
CA LEU A 79 14.52 14.95 2.31
C LEU A 79 15.23 15.17 3.67
N VAL A 80 14.48 15.35 4.76
CA VAL A 80 15.05 15.45 6.11
C VAL A 80 15.68 14.12 6.51
N LYS A 81 15.01 13.00 6.26
CA LYS A 81 15.56 11.65 6.53
C LYS A 81 16.84 11.39 5.74
N GLU A 82 16.85 11.69 4.44
CA GLU A 82 18.02 11.52 3.57
C GLU A 82 19.24 12.32 4.10
N LYS A 83 19.00 13.54 4.59
CA LYS A 83 20.05 14.40 5.15
C LYS A 83 20.48 14.02 6.56
N ALA A 84 19.75 13.15 7.26
CA ALA A 84 19.99 12.84 8.67
C ALA A 84 21.44 12.39 8.93
N HIS A 85 22.03 11.59 8.04
CA HIS A 85 23.41 11.11 8.20
C HIS A 85 24.49 12.16 7.91
N ASN A 86 24.15 13.22 7.16
CA ASN A 86 25.10 14.24 6.71
C ASN A 86 25.04 15.53 7.54
N VAL A 87 23.95 15.76 8.28
CA VAL A 87 23.73 16.93 9.12
C VAL A 87 23.86 16.50 10.59
N PRO A 88 24.94 16.85 11.30
CA PRO A 88 25.19 16.37 12.67
C PRO A 88 24.04 16.63 13.64
N GLU A 89 23.36 17.76 13.50
CA GLU A 89 22.23 18.20 14.33
C GLU A 89 21.00 17.32 14.15
N LEU A 90 20.88 16.58 13.04
CA LEU A 90 19.85 15.57 12.81
C LEU A 90 20.19 14.19 13.41
N GLY A 91 21.36 14.08 14.07
CA GLY A 91 21.75 12.94 14.89
C GLY A 91 20.63 12.33 15.74
N PRO A 92 19.75 13.13 16.37
CA PRO A 92 18.66 12.60 17.19
C PRO A 92 17.65 11.73 16.44
N LEU A 93 17.46 11.90 15.12
CA LEU A 93 16.53 11.07 14.33
C LEU A 93 16.93 9.59 14.31
N TYR A 94 18.23 9.31 14.32
CA TYR A 94 18.77 7.95 14.31
C TYR A 94 19.51 7.61 15.60
N GLY A 95 19.31 8.39 16.67
CA GLY A 95 19.89 8.14 17.98
C GLY A 95 21.42 8.20 18.01
N ARG A 96 22.04 9.13 17.25
CA ARG A 96 23.49 9.32 17.25
C ARG A 96 24.01 9.53 18.67
N GLY A 97 25.03 8.77 19.05
CA GLY A 97 25.63 8.85 20.40
C GLY A 97 24.93 8.01 21.47
N THR A 98 23.81 7.36 21.15
CA THR A 98 23.18 6.36 22.03
C THR A 98 23.79 4.98 21.81
N GLN A 99 23.82 4.14 22.85
CA GLN A 99 24.38 2.78 22.78
C GLN A 99 23.65 1.88 21.77
N PHE A 100 22.35 2.11 21.55
CA PHE A 100 21.49 1.33 20.66
C PHE A 100 20.82 2.17 19.57
N SER A 101 21.62 2.95 18.83
CA SER A 101 21.21 3.75 17.67
C SER A 101 20.27 3.03 16.67
N PRO A 102 20.43 1.71 16.38
CA PRO A 102 19.50 1.00 15.49
C PRO A 102 18.02 1.01 15.93
N ARG A 103 17.72 1.26 17.22
CA ARG A 103 16.33 1.36 17.72
C ARG A 103 15.54 2.53 17.13
N CYS A 104 16.22 3.52 16.55
CA CYS A 104 15.60 4.69 15.91
C CYS A 104 15.64 4.59 14.38
N SER A 105 16.01 3.43 13.82
CA SER A 105 16.16 3.27 12.37
C SER A 105 14.82 3.32 11.61
N ASP A 106 13.70 3.12 12.29
CA ASP A 106 12.34 3.25 11.75
C ASP A 106 12.00 4.71 11.42
N ILE A 107 12.51 5.67 12.19
CA ILE A 107 12.28 7.11 11.99
C ILE A 107 12.88 7.59 10.67
N ILE A 108 14.05 7.06 10.29
CA ILE A 108 14.77 7.41 9.05
C ILE A 108 14.55 6.40 7.92
N GLU A 109 13.74 5.35 8.12
CA GLU A 109 13.41 4.41 7.06
C GLU A 109 12.70 5.15 5.91
N PRO A 110 13.16 5.00 4.66
CA PRO A 110 12.52 5.61 3.50
C PRO A 110 11.08 5.13 3.36
N TYR A 111 10.16 6.04 3.08
CA TYR A 111 8.74 5.69 2.95
C TYR A 111 8.13 6.36 1.73
N THR A 112 7.55 5.54 0.83
CA THR A 112 7.13 5.98 -0.51
C THR A 112 5.63 5.98 -0.70
N ILE A 113 4.84 5.84 0.37
CA ILE A 113 3.39 6.06 0.34
C ILE A 113 3.11 7.48 0.83
N VAL A 114 2.36 8.24 0.05
CA VAL A 114 1.95 9.62 0.35
C VAL A 114 0.64 9.62 1.13
N HIS A 115 -0.35 8.85 0.66
CA HIS A 115 -1.66 8.74 1.30
C HIS A 115 -2.18 7.30 1.21
N SER A 116 -2.88 6.88 2.26
CA SER A 116 -3.55 5.59 2.35
C SER A 116 -4.70 5.75 3.33
N ASP A 117 -5.88 5.23 2.97
CA ASP A 117 -7.04 5.20 3.86
C ASP A 117 -6.86 4.16 4.98
N ASP A 118 -5.99 3.16 4.74
CA ASP A 118 -5.57 2.22 5.76
C ASP A 118 -4.45 2.81 6.62
N ALA A 119 -4.46 2.55 7.92
CA ALA A 119 -3.43 2.99 8.87
C ALA A 119 -2.10 2.19 8.75
N ILE A 120 -1.57 2.05 7.53
CA ILE A 120 -0.34 1.32 7.22
C ILE A 120 0.91 2.11 7.57
N GLY A 121 1.98 1.42 8.00
CA GLY A 121 3.26 2.04 8.34
C GLY A 121 3.17 3.05 9.48
N SER A 122 2.24 2.86 10.43
CA SER A 122 1.97 3.81 11.53
C SER A 122 3.15 4.04 12.48
N HIS A 123 4.11 3.11 12.52
CA HIS A 123 5.36 3.25 13.27
C HIS A 123 6.36 4.19 12.58
N LEU A 124 6.31 4.34 11.26
CA LEU A 124 7.23 5.16 10.47
C LEU A 124 6.93 6.65 10.58
N TRP A 125 7.93 7.50 10.36
CA TRP A 125 7.72 8.94 10.19
C TRP A 125 7.32 9.23 8.74
N LYS A 126 6.15 9.81 8.50
CA LYS A 126 5.56 9.94 7.15
C LYS A 126 4.53 11.07 7.12
N ALA A 127 4.13 11.50 5.93
CA ALA A 127 2.95 12.35 5.78
C ALA A 127 1.69 11.59 6.24
N ASP A 128 0.87 12.23 7.06
CA ASP A 128 -0.39 11.72 7.59
C ASP A 128 -1.18 12.84 8.29
N ALA A 129 -2.29 12.50 8.95
CA ALA A 129 -3.08 13.46 9.74
C ALA A 129 -2.30 14.17 10.87
N ARG A 130 -1.10 13.68 11.24
CA ARG A 130 -0.22 14.30 12.24
C ARG A 130 0.95 15.05 11.62
N ASN A 131 1.27 14.78 10.36
CA ASN A 131 2.36 15.37 9.61
C ASN A 131 1.83 15.87 8.25
N PHE A 132 1.46 17.14 8.17
CA PHE A 132 0.79 17.74 7.00
C PHE A 132 1.20 19.21 6.87
N THR A 133 0.72 19.88 5.82
CA THR A 133 0.92 21.31 5.61
C THR A 133 -0.40 22.03 5.40
N ASP A 134 -0.49 23.25 5.92
CA ASP A 134 -1.57 24.19 5.65
C ASP A 134 -0.99 25.62 5.50
N HIS A 135 -1.83 26.65 5.67
CA HIS A 135 -1.42 28.06 5.61
C HIS A 135 -0.52 28.50 6.77
N ASP A 136 -0.60 27.86 7.95
CA ASP A 136 0.25 28.19 9.10
C ASP A 136 1.66 27.61 8.93
N GLY A 137 1.76 26.49 8.21
CA GLY A 137 3.02 25.94 7.73
C GLY A 137 3.02 24.42 7.68
N LEU A 138 4.19 23.82 7.95
CA LEU A 138 4.35 22.38 8.10
C LEU A 138 4.18 21.99 9.57
N HIS A 139 3.17 21.17 9.85
CA HIS A 139 2.93 20.55 11.14
C HIS A 139 3.59 19.17 11.14
N LEU A 140 4.48 18.90 12.08
CA LEU A 140 5.23 17.64 12.16
C LEU A 140 5.21 17.11 13.59
N VAL A 141 5.03 15.80 13.77
CA VAL A 141 5.29 15.14 15.06
C VAL A 141 6.64 14.46 14.97
N ILE A 142 7.64 15.07 15.61
CA ILE A 142 9.02 14.61 15.55
C ILE A 142 9.28 13.66 16.71
N ARG A 143 9.94 12.54 16.40
CA ARG A 143 10.41 11.56 17.37
C ARG A 143 11.92 11.39 17.21
N GLY A 144 12.60 11.03 18.29
CA GLY A 144 14.04 10.78 18.26
C GLY A 144 14.58 10.34 19.61
N ALA A 145 15.91 10.20 19.66
CA ALA A 145 16.62 9.85 20.87
C ALA A 145 17.90 10.68 21.04
N LEU A 146 18.19 11.06 22.28
CA LEU A 146 19.41 11.75 22.69
C LEU A 146 20.19 10.88 23.67
N PRO A 147 21.53 10.99 23.74
CA PRO A 147 22.27 10.43 24.86
C PRO A 147 21.82 11.09 26.16
N ASP A 148 21.82 10.33 27.26
CA ASP A 148 21.54 10.92 28.57
C ASP A 148 22.73 11.81 28.99
N PRO A 149 22.51 13.09 29.34
CA PRO A 149 23.59 13.98 29.76
C PRO A 149 24.35 13.44 30.98
N ASP A 150 25.68 13.51 30.91
CA ASP A 150 26.59 13.11 31.99
C ASP A 150 26.30 13.90 33.28
N GLU A 151 26.25 13.21 34.43
CA GLU A 151 25.96 13.82 35.73
C GLU A 151 26.99 14.87 36.16
N SER A 152 28.21 14.81 35.59
CA SER A 152 29.30 15.74 35.87
C SER A 152 29.20 17.08 35.12
N ARG A 153 28.27 17.22 34.16
CA ARG A 153 28.13 18.40 33.29
C ARG A 153 26.92 19.26 33.67
N GLY A 154 27.20 20.50 34.10
CA GLY A 154 26.31 21.67 34.01
C GLY A 154 24.81 21.50 34.36
N ASP A 155 23.96 22.34 33.76
CA ASP A 155 22.51 22.20 33.82
C ASP A 155 22.03 21.21 32.74
N ARG A 156 21.79 19.97 33.16
CA ARG A 156 21.30 18.87 32.29
C ARG A 156 20.03 19.26 31.51
N GLY A 157 19.14 20.03 32.13
CA GLY A 157 17.90 20.47 31.48
C GLY A 157 18.17 21.42 30.32
N GLN A 158 19.10 22.36 30.51
CA GLN A 158 19.50 23.30 29.46
C GLN A 158 20.21 22.59 28.29
N GLU A 159 21.09 21.62 28.58
CA GLU A 159 21.77 20.85 27.52
C GLU A 159 20.77 20.09 26.63
N ILE A 160 19.73 19.49 27.22
CA ILE A 160 18.66 18.82 26.46
C ILE A 160 17.89 19.84 25.60
N ILE A 161 17.52 20.99 26.17
CA ILE A 161 16.80 22.06 25.45
C ILE A 161 17.64 22.54 24.27
N ASP A 162 18.95 22.75 24.45
CA ASP A 162 19.85 23.21 23.39
C ASP A 162 19.97 22.18 22.27
N GLN A 163 20.10 20.89 22.60
CA GLN A 163 20.15 19.81 21.61
C GLN A 163 18.84 19.70 20.81
N ILE A 164 17.68 19.73 21.48
CA ILE A 164 16.37 19.69 20.82
C ILE A 164 16.15 20.95 19.95
N THR A 165 16.58 22.11 20.43
CA THR A 165 16.47 23.38 19.69
C THR A 165 17.34 23.39 18.44
N ALA A 166 18.60 22.93 18.54
CA ALA A 166 19.49 22.80 17.39
C ALA A 166 18.93 21.81 16.36
N PHE A 167 18.39 20.70 16.85
CA PHE A 167 17.75 19.68 16.02
C PHE A 167 16.52 20.21 15.27
N ALA A 168 15.57 20.86 15.95
CA ALA A 168 14.39 21.47 15.33
C ALA A 168 14.79 22.59 14.35
N GLY A 169 15.82 23.37 14.68
CA GLY A 169 16.40 24.38 13.79
C GLY A 169 16.98 23.78 12.51
N ALA A 170 17.66 22.64 12.59
CA ALA A 170 18.19 21.95 11.42
C ALA A 170 17.09 21.44 10.49
N ILE A 171 16.00 20.87 11.04
CA ILE A 171 14.81 20.47 10.27
C ILE A 171 14.21 21.68 9.54
N SER A 172 13.96 22.78 10.26
CA SER A 172 13.42 24.01 9.69
C SER A 172 14.31 24.59 8.59
N ALA A 173 15.63 24.62 8.81
CA ALA A 173 16.58 25.12 7.83
C ALA A 173 16.59 24.30 6.53
N ILE A 174 16.45 22.97 6.63
CA ILE A 174 16.31 22.10 5.44
C ILE A 174 15.01 22.43 4.72
N ILE A 175 13.87 22.42 5.43
CA ILE A 175 12.54 22.65 4.85
C ILE A 175 12.47 24.00 4.14
N LYS A 176 12.94 25.08 4.78
CA LYS A 176 12.91 26.43 4.21
C LYS A 176 13.82 26.59 2.99
N LYS A 177 14.96 25.89 2.95
CA LYS A 177 15.92 25.97 1.83
C LYS A 177 15.52 25.09 0.64
N THR A 178 14.54 24.19 0.80
CA THR A 178 14.10 23.30 -0.28
C THR A 178 13.45 24.09 -1.42
N PRO A 179 13.96 23.98 -2.67
CA PRO A 179 13.36 24.64 -3.82
C PRO A 179 11.90 24.20 -4.07
N LEU A 180 11.10 25.09 -4.64
CA LEU A 180 9.68 24.82 -4.91
C LEU A 180 9.43 23.79 -6.02
N ALA A 181 10.32 23.69 -7.02
CA ALA A 181 10.13 22.81 -8.16
C ALA A 181 9.89 21.32 -7.79
N PRO A 182 10.74 20.67 -6.96
CA PRO A 182 10.49 19.28 -6.55
C PRO A 182 9.22 19.14 -5.70
N LEU A 183 8.91 20.12 -4.85
CA LEU A 183 7.69 20.11 -4.02
C LEU A 183 6.43 20.20 -4.87
N ARG A 184 6.43 21.08 -5.88
CA ARG A 184 5.34 21.20 -6.85
C ARG A 184 5.16 19.92 -7.67
N SER A 185 6.26 19.27 -8.05
CA SER A 185 6.21 17.98 -8.76
C SER A 185 5.57 16.88 -7.90
N ALA A 186 5.97 16.78 -6.63
CA ALA A 186 5.38 15.82 -5.70
C ALA A 186 3.90 16.12 -5.41
N TRP A 187 3.55 17.40 -5.29
CA TRP A 187 2.17 17.85 -5.12
C TRP A 187 1.29 17.44 -6.29
N LEU A 188 1.72 17.74 -7.52
CA LEU A 188 0.99 17.36 -8.73
C LEU A 188 0.86 15.83 -8.86
N SER A 189 1.91 15.07 -8.54
CA SER A 189 1.88 13.60 -8.60
C SER A 189 0.87 12.99 -7.63
N SER A 190 0.77 13.54 -6.42
CA SER A 190 -0.24 13.13 -5.43
C SER A 190 -1.66 13.49 -5.90
N LEU A 191 -1.83 14.71 -6.39
CA LEU A 191 -3.13 15.20 -6.87
C LEU A 191 -3.62 14.41 -8.11
N ASP A 192 -2.73 14.10 -9.05
CA ASP A 192 -3.05 13.28 -10.23
C ASP A 192 -3.57 11.91 -9.84
N GLN A 193 -2.95 11.25 -8.86
CA GLN A 193 -3.39 9.93 -8.40
C GLN A 193 -4.79 9.97 -7.79
N LYS A 194 -5.07 10.95 -6.92
CA LYS A 194 -6.38 11.16 -6.32
C LYS A 194 -7.45 11.44 -7.37
N LEU A 195 -7.21 12.41 -8.26
CA LEU A 195 -8.16 12.78 -9.30
C LEU A 195 -8.36 11.68 -10.34
N LEU A 196 -7.31 10.95 -10.70
CA LEU A 196 -7.42 9.79 -11.58
C LEU A 196 -8.29 8.71 -10.94
N ARG A 197 -8.13 8.44 -9.64
CA ARG A 197 -8.93 7.44 -8.93
C ARG A 197 -10.43 7.78 -8.95
N GLU A 198 -10.78 9.05 -8.78
CA GLU A 198 -12.16 9.53 -8.93
C GLU A 198 -12.69 9.39 -10.36
N LEU A 199 -11.81 9.57 -11.36
CA LEU A 199 -12.15 9.49 -12.78
C LEU A 199 -12.38 8.04 -13.25
N LEU A 200 -11.73 7.04 -12.65
CA LEU A 200 -11.84 5.63 -13.04
C LEU A 200 -13.29 5.19 -13.24
N ASN A 201 -14.16 5.46 -12.25
CA ASN A 201 -15.56 5.06 -12.32
C ASN A 201 -16.31 5.70 -13.50
N ARG A 202 -16.04 6.99 -13.78
CA ARG A 202 -16.67 7.70 -14.91
C ARG A 202 -16.21 7.16 -16.27
N MET A 203 -15.01 6.58 -16.32
CA MET A 203 -14.47 5.91 -17.50
C MET A 203 -14.91 4.44 -17.62
N GLY A 204 -15.71 3.92 -16.68
CA GLY A 204 -16.07 2.51 -16.63
C GLY A 204 -14.91 1.59 -16.23
N LEU A 205 -13.92 2.14 -15.52
CA LEU A 205 -12.72 1.43 -15.05
C LEU A 205 -12.77 1.24 -13.52
N VAL A 206 -11.99 0.26 -13.05
CA VAL A 206 -11.76 -0.01 -11.63
C VAL A 206 -10.28 0.09 -11.26
N ALA A 207 -9.38 -0.02 -12.25
CA ALA A 207 -7.96 0.21 -12.06
C ALA A 207 -7.31 0.66 -13.37
N PHE A 208 -6.17 1.35 -13.25
CA PHE A 208 -5.28 1.72 -14.34
C PHE A 208 -3.85 1.40 -13.96
N VAL A 209 -3.12 0.74 -14.86
CA VAL A 209 -1.68 0.45 -14.72
C VAL A 209 -0.96 1.12 -15.88
N GLY A 210 -0.35 2.28 -15.61
CA GLY A 210 0.36 3.06 -16.62
C GLY A 210 1.63 2.39 -17.12
N ASP A 211 1.93 2.58 -18.40
CA ASP A 211 3.18 2.14 -19.02
C ASP A 211 4.37 2.81 -18.35
N GLY A 212 5.46 2.05 -18.20
CA GLY A 212 6.66 2.48 -17.47
C GLY A 212 6.62 2.20 -15.97
N SER A 213 5.47 1.79 -15.40
CA SER A 213 5.35 1.46 -13.98
C SER A 213 6.31 0.33 -13.58
N ARG A 214 6.96 0.45 -12.42
CA ARG A 214 7.95 -0.50 -11.94
C ARG A 214 7.42 -1.23 -10.72
N LEU A 215 6.90 -2.43 -10.91
CA LEU A 215 6.05 -3.08 -9.91
C LEU A 215 6.85 -3.79 -8.80
N ALA A 216 8.03 -4.33 -9.13
CA ALA A 216 8.80 -5.16 -8.19
C ALA A 216 9.35 -4.34 -7.01
N ARG A 217 9.32 -4.91 -5.80
CA ARG A 217 9.65 -4.22 -4.53
C ARG A 217 10.87 -4.82 -3.81
N THR A 218 11.52 -4.01 -2.99
CA THR A 218 12.51 -4.47 -1.99
C THR A 218 11.90 -4.35 -0.59
N LEU A 219 11.89 -5.46 0.14
CA LEU A 219 11.40 -5.52 1.52
C LEU A 219 12.54 -5.21 2.49
N THR A 220 12.20 -4.54 3.59
CA THR A 220 13.11 -4.31 4.72
C THR A 220 12.45 -4.83 6.01
N HIS A 221 13.21 -4.87 7.10
CA HIS A 221 12.67 -5.22 8.42
C HIS A 221 11.56 -4.26 8.88
N HIS A 222 11.60 -3.00 8.45
CA HIS A 222 10.59 -1.98 8.75
C HIS A 222 9.43 -1.97 7.77
N ARG A 223 9.66 -2.43 6.53
CA ARG A 223 8.70 -2.47 5.42
C ARG A 223 8.63 -3.88 4.87
N CYS A 224 8.15 -4.79 5.71
CA CYS A 224 8.10 -6.23 5.45
C CYS A 224 6.85 -6.68 4.65
N PHE A 225 6.03 -5.73 4.18
CA PHE A 225 4.85 -5.99 3.38
C PHE A 225 4.90 -5.20 2.08
N PHE A 226 4.42 -5.79 0.97
CA PHE A 226 4.56 -5.23 -0.37
C PHE A 226 3.97 -3.82 -0.54
N ARG A 227 2.85 -3.50 0.14
CA ARG A 227 2.22 -2.16 0.05
C ARG A 227 3.20 -1.08 0.48
N VAL A 228 3.78 -1.23 1.69
CA VAL A 228 4.74 -0.29 2.26
C VAL A 228 6.17 -0.44 1.73
N ALA A 229 6.49 -1.53 1.02
CA ALA A 229 7.82 -1.79 0.50
C ALA A 229 8.24 -0.78 -0.57
N GLY A 230 9.55 -0.49 -0.63
CA GLY A 230 10.12 0.46 -1.58
C GLY A 230 10.43 -0.15 -2.94
N PRO A 231 10.86 0.68 -3.91
CA PRO A 231 11.28 0.19 -5.22
C PRO A 231 12.39 -0.83 -5.16
N LYS A 232 12.27 -1.88 -5.98
CA LYS A 232 13.31 -2.89 -6.11
C LYS A 232 14.62 -2.24 -6.56
N THR A 233 15.67 -2.50 -5.79
CA THR A 233 17.04 -2.09 -6.13
C THR A 233 17.59 -2.95 -7.26
N GLY A 234 18.23 -2.32 -8.24
CA GLY A 234 18.79 -3.02 -9.41
C GLY A 234 17.77 -3.24 -10.52
N VAL A 235 17.68 -4.47 -11.04
CA VAL A 235 16.82 -4.78 -12.19
C VAL A 235 15.35 -4.80 -11.79
N ASN A 236 14.60 -3.83 -12.31
CA ASN A 236 13.15 -3.68 -12.16
C ASN A 236 12.55 -3.40 -13.54
N ILE A 237 11.94 -4.41 -14.16
CA ILE A 237 11.44 -4.35 -15.53
C ILE A 237 10.16 -3.49 -15.55
N PRO A 238 10.10 -2.42 -16.37
CA PRO A 238 8.91 -1.59 -16.46
C PRO A 238 7.77 -2.36 -17.13
N PHE A 239 6.56 -2.21 -16.60
CA PHE A 239 5.35 -2.69 -17.23
C PHE A 239 5.10 -1.93 -18.53
N THR A 240 4.66 -2.64 -19.56
CA THR A 240 4.16 -2.05 -20.82
C THR A 240 2.95 -2.87 -21.25
N CYS A 241 1.83 -2.22 -21.48
CA CYS A 241 0.61 -2.87 -21.89
C CYS A 241 0.75 -3.40 -23.34
N PRO A 242 0.53 -4.70 -23.58
CA PRO A 242 0.49 -5.25 -24.94
C PRO A 242 -0.63 -4.59 -25.76
N LYS A 243 -0.37 -4.36 -27.05
CA LYS A 243 -1.36 -3.73 -27.95
C LYS A 243 -2.66 -4.52 -28.05
N GLU A 244 -2.54 -5.83 -27.97
CA GLU A 244 -3.64 -6.80 -28.03
C GLU A 244 -4.54 -6.76 -26.79
N LEU A 245 -4.11 -6.10 -25.70
CA LEU A 245 -4.98 -5.82 -24.55
C LEU A 245 -5.71 -4.48 -24.67
N ASP A 246 -5.64 -3.79 -25.83
CA ASP A 246 -6.28 -2.49 -26.06
C ASP A 246 -5.88 -1.44 -25.00
N PRO A 247 -4.61 -0.99 -24.98
CA PRO A 247 -4.17 0.05 -24.05
C PRO A 247 -4.99 1.32 -24.25
N ILE A 248 -5.25 2.03 -23.15
CA ILE A 248 -5.96 3.31 -23.15
C ILE A 248 -4.99 4.44 -22.90
N GLU A 249 -5.28 5.61 -23.45
CA GLU A 249 -4.59 6.87 -23.14
C GLU A 249 -5.45 7.70 -22.19
N ILE A 250 -4.83 8.21 -21.13
CA ILE A 250 -5.46 9.06 -20.12
C ILE A 250 -4.63 10.33 -19.99
N GLU A 251 -5.30 11.49 -20.03
CA GLU A 251 -4.70 12.76 -19.63
C GLU A 251 -4.83 12.93 -18.11
N LEU A 252 -3.70 13.03 -17.42
CA LEU A 252 -3.66 13.18 -15.96
C LEU A 252 -4.26 14.54 -15.56
N PRO A 253 -5.27 14.59 -14.66
CA PRO A 253 -6.08 15.80 -14.47
C PRO A 253 -5.36 17.04 -13.91
N ALA A 254 -4.30 16.87 -13.13
CA ALA A 254 -3.56 17.97 -12.52
C ALA A 254 -2.31 18.33 -13.32
N SER A 255 -1.53 17.36 -13.79
CA SER A 255 -0.30 17.62 -14.54
C SER A 255 -0.50 17.82 -16.05
N ASN A 256 -1.68 17.49 -16.59
CA ASN A 256 -2.00 17.49 -18.04
C ASN A 256 -1.04 16.62 -18.86
N ARG A 257 -0.48 15.57 -18.25
CA ARG A 257 0.37 14.60 -18.94
C ARG A 257 -0.50 13.50 -19.53
N ALA A 258 -0.35 13.22 -20.82
CA ALA A 258 -0.89 12.01 -21.42
C ALA A 258 -0.06 10.79 -21.00
N VAL A 259 -0.72 9.73 -20.54
CA VAL A 259 -0.13 8.44 -20.19
C VAL A 259 -0.93 7.32 -20.84
N THR A 260 -0.23 6.33 -21.40
CA THR A 260 -0.83 5.10 -21.91
C THR A 260 -0.72 3.98 -20.88
N GLY A 261 -1.61 3.00 -20.91
CA GLY A 261 -1.52 1.85 -20.02
C GLY A 261 -2.72 0.91 -20.08
N LEU A 262 -2.72 -0.07 -19.18
CA LEU A 262 -3.81 -1.04 -19.05
C LEU A 262 -4.93 -0.45 -18.18
N GLY A 263 -6.10 -0.21 -18.78
CA GLY A 263 -7.34 0.02 -18.01
C GLY A 263 -8.07 -1.29 -17.73
N ILE A 264 -8.35 -1.57 -16.45
CA ILE A 264 -9.18 -2.71 -16.02
C ILE A 264 -10.63 -2.22 -15.90
N ARG A 265 -11.54 -2.83 -16.66
CA ARG A 265 -12.92 -2.36 -16.81
C ARG A 265 -13.82 -2.92 -15.72
N GLN A 266 -14.90 -2.22 -15.41
CA GLN A 266 -15.95 -2.74 -14.54
C GLN A 266 -16.53 -4.04 -15.12
N ARG A 267 -16.85 -5.00 -14.26
CA ARG A 267 -17.40 -6.34 -14.63
C ARG A 267 -16.48 -7.21 -15.51
N GLU A 268 -15.25 -6.77 -15.74
CA GLU A 268 -14.28 -7.53 -16.52
C GLU A 268 -13.71 -8.68 -15.71
N VAL A 269 -13.46 -9.80 -16.39
CA VAL A 269 -12.63 -10.90 -15.90
C VAL A 269 -11.29 -10.87 -16.64
N LEU A 270 -10.22 -10.51 -15.94
CA LEU A 270 -8.86 -10.43 -16.47
C LEU A 270 -7.99 -11.55 -15.86
N ALA A 271 -7.47 -12.42 -16.70
CA ALA A 271 -6.51 -13.45 -16.30
C ALA A 271 -5.08 -12.94 -16.44
N ILE A 272 -4.29 -13.08 -15.37
CA ILE A 272 -2.84 -12.87 -15.34
C ILE A 272 -2.19 -14.25 -15.34
N ALA A 273 -1.89 -14.75 -16.53
CA ALA A 273 -1.33 -16.06 -16.76
C ALA A 273 0.20 -16.04 -16.85
N GLY A 274 0.83 -17.21 -16.72
CA GLY A 274 2.27 -17.37 -16.89
C GLY A 274 2.85 -18.41 -15.95
N SER A 275 4.08 -18.84 -16.25
CA SER A 275 4.79 -19.84 -15.44
C SER A 275 5.15 -19.30 -14.04
N ASN A 276 5.70 -20.18 -13.20
CA ASN A 276 6.16 -19.83 -11.86
C ASN A 276 7.22 -18.73 -11.91
N ALA A 277 7.18 -17.83 -10.93
CA ALA A 277 8.12 -16.71 -10.77
C ALA A 277 8.22 -15.72 -11.95
N GLN A 278 7.19 -15.62 -12.80
CA GLN A 278 7.17 -14.66 -13.92
C GLN A 278 6.61 -13.28 -13.57
N GLY A 279 6.17 -13.04 -12.33
CA GLY A 279 5.70 -11.71 -11.86
C GLY A 279 4.19 -11.56 -11.72
N LYS A 280 3.41 -12.66 -11.75
CA LYS A 280 1.94 -12.62 -11.61
C LYS A 280 1.50 -12.00 -10.28
N SER A 281 1.98 -12.54 -9.16
CA SER A 281 1.67 -12.00 -7.82
C SER A 281 2.17 -10.56 -7.67
N THR A 282 3.35 -10.23 -8.22
CA THR A 282 3.86 -8.84 -8.21
C THR A 282 2.94 -7.87 -8.95
N PHE A 283 2.30 -8.30 -10.04
CA PHE A 283 1.31 -7.50 -10.74
C PHE A 283 0.04 -7.31 -9.92
N LEU A 284 -0.47 -8.37 -9.29
CA LEU A 284 -1.65 -8.29 -8.39
C LEU A 284 -1.38 -7.40 -7.17
N GLU A 285 -0.20 -7.56 -6.55
CA GLU A 285 0.27 -6.74 -5.43
C GLU A 285 0.35 -5.26 -5.81
N ALA A 286 0.80 -4.95 -7.02
CA ALA A 286 0.83 -3.57 -7.50
C ALA A 286 -0.58 -3.00 -7.68
N ILE A 287 -1.52 -3.77 -8.26
CA ILE A 287 -2.92 -3.33 -8.37
C ILE A 287 -3.50 -3.07 -6.97
N LEU A 288 -3.25 -3.95 -5.99
CA LEU A 288 -3.75 -3.72 -4.64
C LEU A 288 -3.11 -2.48 -4.00
N ALA A 289 -1.81 -2.29 -4.20
CA ALA A 289 -1.12 -1.08 -3.73
C ALA A 289 -1.68 0.19 -4.38
N GLY A 290 -2.23 0.13 -5.60
CA GLY A 290 -2.81 1.30 -6.29
C GLY A 290 -4.04 1.94 -5.61
N MET A 291 -4.57 1.32 -4.54
CA MET A 291 -5.51 2.00 -3.64
C MET A 291 -4.85 3.16 -2.85
N ASP A 292 -3.53 3.12 -2.72
CA ASP A 292 -2.70 4.11 -2.03
C ASP A 292 -2.10 5.11 -3.04
N ASP A 293 -1.83 6.33 -2.60
CA ASP A 293 -1.06 7.31 -3.38
C ASP A 293 0.43 7.12 -3.09
N HIS A 294 1.25 7.08 -4.14
CA HIS A 294 2.69 6.84 -4.05
C HIS A 294 3.50 8.11 -4.31
N ALA A 295 4.65 8.20 -3.65
CA ALA A 295 5.60 9.28 -3.81
C ALA A 295 6.28 9.21 -5.19
N PRO A 296 6.74 10.34 -5.75
CA PRO A 296 7.56 10.33 -6.94
C PRO A 296 8.78 9.40 -6.80
N HIS A 297 9.07 8.66 -7.86
CA HIS A 297 10.14 7.66 -7.96
C HIS A 297 9.88 6.33 -7.23
N ASP A 298 8.69 6.09 -6.67
CA ASP A 298 8.26 4.78 -6.20
C ASP A 298 8.12 3.77 -7.36
N GLY A 299 7.69 4.25 -8.52
CA GLY A 299 7.39 3.45 -9.71
C GLY A 299 5.97 2.90 -9.79
N ARG A 300 5.14 3.08 -8.75
CA ARG A 300 3.70 2.74 -8.76
C ARG A 300 2.81 3.98 -8.83
N GLU A 301 3.35 5.17 -9.13
CA GLU A 301 2.58 6.42 -9.15
C GLU A 301 1.51 6.45 -10.24
N LEU A 302 1.67 5.62 -11.29
CA LEU A 302 0.70 5.44 -12.37
C LEU A 302 -0.11 4.14 -12.21
N VAL A 303 -0.05 3.50 -11.05
CA VAL A 303 -0.89 2.36 -10.70
C VAL A 303 -1.96 2.84 -9.75
N VAL A 304 -3.16 3.07 -10.29
CA VAL A 304 -4.28 3.66 -9.53
C VAL A 304 -5.46 2.70 -9.58
N THR A 305 -5.96 2.33 -8.40
CA THR A 305 -7.05 1.37 -8.22
C THR A 305 -8.15 1.99 -7.37
N ALA A 306 -9.40 1.69 -7.71
CA ALA A 306 -10.54 2.11 -6.93
C ALA A 306 -10.47 1.58 -5.48
N HIS A 307 -10.87 2.42 -4.52
CA HIS A 307 -10.97 2.03 -3.12
C HIS A 307 -11.95 0.86 -2.92
N GLY A 308 -11.70 0.04 -1.89
CA GLY A 308 -12.56 -1.11 -1.57
C GLY A 308 -12.27 -2.35 -2.42
N THR A 309 -11.11 -2.42 -3.07
CA THR A 309 -10.64 -3.66 -3.71
C THR A 309 -10.45 -4.75 -2.66
N VAL A 310 -10.96 -5.95 -2.94
CA VAL A 310 -10.94 -7.09 -2.02
C VAL A 310 -10.05 -8.20 -2.57
N VAL A 311 -9.27 -8.84 -1.70
CA VAL A 311 -8.53 -10.07 -2.00
C VAL A 311 -9.26 -11.25 -1.36
N ALA A 312 -9.44 -12.34 -2.09
CA ALA A 312 -9.94 -13.60 -1.54
C ALA A 312 -8.84 -14.66 -1.52
N GLU A 313 -8.62 -15.25 -0.35
CA GLU A 313 -7.58 -16.24 -0.07
C GLU A 313 -8.14 -17.41 0.73
N SER A 314 -7.59 -18.59 0.48
CA SER A 314 -7.92 -19.81 1.21
C SER A 314 -7.24 -19.81 2.58
N THR A 315 -8.02 -19.49 3.61
CA THR A 315 -7.59 -19.52 5.02
C THR A 315 -8.57 -20.32 5.86
N ASN A 316 -8.09 -21.05 6.86
CA ASN A 316 -8.96 -21.75 7.81
C ASN A 316 -9.35 -20.78 8.93
N MET A 317 -10.58 -20.30 8.93
CA MET A 317 -11.08 -19.29 9.87
C MET A 317 -12.46 -19.68 10.41
N GLY A 318 -12.85 -19.07 11.52
CA GLY A 318 -14.20 -19.23 12.07
C GLY A 318 -15.24 -18.51 11.18
N LEU A 319 -16.27 -19.24 10.77
CA LEU A 319 -17.46 -18.68 10.13
C LEU A 319 -18.43 -18.17 11.20
N ALA A 320 -18.93 -16.95 11.01
CA ALA A 320 -19.85 -16.29 11.94
C ALA A 320 -21.02 -15.66 11.16
N GLY A 321 -21.93 -16.50 10.64
CA GLY A 321 -23.02 -16.05 9.78
C GLY A 321 -22.57 -15.81 8.35
N ALA A 322 -21.60 -16.60 7.88
CA ALA A 322 -21.04 -16.48 6.54
C ALA A 322 -22.05 -16.93 5.47
N ASP A 323 -22.32 -16.06 4.49
CA ASP A 323 -23.01 -16.47 3.26
C ASP A 323 -21.98 -17.09 2.30
N ILE A 324 -22.24 -18.33 1.90
CA ILE A 324 -21.47 -19.14 0.94
C ILE A 324 -22.37 -19.72 -0.15
N SER A 325 -23.61 -19.23 -0.26
CA SER A 325 -24.67 -19.82 -1.09
C SER A 325 -24.44 -19.69 -2.60
N MET A 326 -23.54 -18.79 -3.03
CA MET A 326 -23.09 -18.73 -4.43
C MET A 326 -22.34 -20.00 -4.86
N PHE A 327 -21.63 -20.64 -3.92
CA PHE A 327 -20.77 -21.79 -4.21
C PHE A 327 -21.30 -23.10 -3.64
N PHE A 328 -21.99 -23.09 -2.50
CA PHE A 328 -22.42 -24.30 -1.79
C PHE A 328 -23.94 -24.47 -1.82
N ALA A 329 -24.41 -25.64 -2.24
CA ALA A 329 -25.81 -26.03 -2.18
C ALA A 329 -26.21 -26.56 -0.78
N ALA A 330 -25.27 -27.14 -0.04
CA ALA A 330 -25.46 -27.65 1.32
C ALA A 330 -24.22 -27.42 2.18
N LEU A 331 -24.42 -27.38 3.50
CA LEU A 331 -23.31 -27.28 4.45
C LEU A 331 -22.66 -28.65 4.67
N PRO A 332 -21.32 -28.72 4.80
CA PRO A 332 -20.65 -29.94 5.18
C PRO A 332 -20.96 -30.31 6.64
N PRO A 333 -20.87 -31.61 7.00
CA PRO A 333 -21.06 -32.05 8.38
C PRO A 333 -20.13 -31.31 9.35
N GLY A 334 -20.69 -30.86 10.48
CA GLY A 334 -19.95 -30.12 11.52
C GLY A 334 -19.99 -28.60 11.38
N VAL A 335 -20.59 -28.06 10.30
CA VAL A 335 -20.91 -26.63 10.17
C VAL A 335 -22.38 -26.41 10.51
N ASN A 336 -22.66 -25.42 11.35
CA ASN A 336 -24.02 -25.11 11.81
C ASN A 336 -24.69 -24.04 10.94
N GLY A 337 -26.02 -24.00 10.94
CA GLY A 337 -26.81 -22.99 10.23
C GLY A 337 -27.27 -23.43 8.85
N ASN A 338 -27.20 -22.53 7.86
CA ASN A 338 -27.47 -22.82 6.46
C ASN A 338 -26.45 -22.10 5.55
N VAL A 339 -26.50 -22.34 4.24
CA VAL A 339 -25.52 -21.77 3.29
C VAL A 339 -25.52 -20.25 3.19
N LYS A 340 -26.58 -19.56 3.65
CA LYS A 340 -26.64 -18.08 3.74
C LYS A 340 -26.22 -17.53 5.10
N GLY A 341 -25.90 -18.41 6.05
CA GLY A 341 -25.57 -18.06 7.43
C GLY A 341 -24.90 -19.24 8.11
N ALA A 342 -23.67 -19.54 7.69
CA ALA A 342 -22.87 -20.65 8.19
C ALA A 342 -22.07 -20.23 9.43
N PHE A 343 -22.01 -21.13 10.43
CA PHE A 343 -21.30 -20.91 11.69
C PHE A 343 -20.40 -22.12 12.02
N GLY A 344 -19.20 -21.87 12.54
CA GLY A 344 -18.27 -22.92 12.98
C GLY A 344 -16.90 -22.82 12.32
N ALA A 345 -16.17 -23.93 12.22
CA ALA A 345 -14.86 -23.97 11.57
C ALA A 345 -15.00 -24.02 10.04
N GLY A 346 -14.55 -22.98 9.35
CA GLY A 346 -14.47 -22.92 7.89
C GLY A 346 -13.17 -23.53 7.38
N SER A 347 -13.28 -24.43 6.41
CA SER A 347 -12.17 -24.83 5.56
C SER A 347 -11.75 -23.67 4.67
N GLY A 348 -10.53 -23.74 4.12
CA GLY A 348 -10.02 -22.76 3.17
C GLY A 348 -10.98 -22.41 2.04
N SER A 349 -11.65 -23.41 1.45
CA SER A 349 -12.66 -23.19 0.40
C SER A 349 -13.93 -22.49 0.90
N MET A 350 -14.41 -22.79 2.12
CA MET A 350 -15.59 -22.12 2.67
C MET A 350 -15.29 -20.66 3.04
N THR A 351 -14.13 -20.39 3.64
CA THR A 351 -13.70 -19.03 3.97
C THR A 351 -13.51 -18.20 2.70
N MET A 352 -12.86 -18.76 1.68
CA MET A 352 -12.67 -18.08 0.40
C MET A 352 -14.01 -17.84 -0.31
N ALA A 353 -14.94 -18.81 -0.29
CA ALA A 353 -16.29 -18.63 -0.82
C ALA A 353 -17.03 -17.47 -0.14
N HIS A 354 -16.91 -17.38 1.19
CA HIS A 354 -17.49 -16.28 1.96
C HIS A 354 -16.86 -14.93 1.59
N GLN A 355 -15.54 -14.87 1.45
CA GLN A 355 -14.84 -13.64 1.04
C GLN A 355 -15.30 -13.16 -0.35
N ILE A 356 -15.43 -14.07 -1.33
CA ILE A 356 -15.91 -13.74 -2.67
C ILE A 356 -17.38 -13.27 -2.62
N GLN A 357 -18.25 -14.03 -1.94
CA GLN A 357 -19.66 -13.67 -1.77
C GLN A 357 -19.81 -12.29 -1.11
N ASN A 358 -19.03 -12.02 -0.06
CA ASN A 358 -19.05 -10.75 0.65
C ASN A 358 -18.55 -9.60 -0.23
N ALA A 359 -17.49 -9.79 -1.00
CA ALA A 359 -16.99 -8.78 -1.94
C ALA A 359 -18.07 -8.37 -2.94
N ILE A 360 -18.77 -9.35 -3.51
CA ILE A 360 -19.85 -9.11 -4.48
C ILE A 360 -21.06 -8.42 -3.82
N THR A 361 -21.50 -8.90 -2.66
CA THR A 361 -22.63 -8.34 -1.91
C THR A 361 -22.37 -6.90 -1.46
N CYS A 362 -21.13 -6.59 -1.08
CA CYS A 362 -20.70 -5.24 -0.72
C CYS A 362 -20.35 -4.37 -1.94
N HIS A 363 -20.61 -4.84 -3.16
CA HIS A 363 -20.33 -4.13 -4.41
C HIS A 363 -18.86 -3.67 -4.54
N ALA A 364 -17.91 -4.51 -4.10
CA ALA A 364 -16.49 -4.24 -4.28
C ALA A 364 -16.21 -3.99 -5.78
N PRO A 365 -15.46 -2.92 -6.15
CA PRO A 365 -15.19 -2.63 -7.55
C PRO A 365 -14.35 -3.72 -8.20
N LEU A 366 -13.41 -4.28 -7.45
CA LEU A 366 -12.45 -5.27 -7.91
C LEU A 366 -12.25 -6.37 -6.87
N LEU A 367 -12.28 -7.61 -7.33
CA LEU A 367 -11.91 -8.81 -6.60
C LEU A 367 -10.60 -9.36 -7.18
N ILE A 368 -9.63 -9.66 -6.31
CA ILE A 368 -8.33 -10.23 -6.66
C ILE A 368 -8.21 -11.65 -6.09
N ILE A 369 -7.74 -12.58 -6.92
CA ILE A 369 -7.45 -13.97 -6.52
C ILE A 369 -6.05 -14.37 -7.01
N ASP A 370 -5.22 -14.90 -6.12
CA ASP A 370 -3.94 -15.50 -6.50
C ASP A 370 -4.01 -17.03 -6.34
N GLU A 371 -3.76 -17.78 -7.42
CA GLU A 371 -3.74 -19.25 -7.41
C GLU A 371 -2.84 -19.81 -6.30
N ASP A 372 -1.71 -19.17 -6.00
CA ASP A 372 -0.75 -19.63 -4.98
C ASP A 372 -1.34 -19.58 -3.55
N ARG A 373 -2.44 -18.84 -3.34
CA ARG A 373 -3.14 -18.69 -2.05
C ARG A 373 -4.61 -19.10 -2.13
N ALA A 374 -5.04 -19.73 -3.22
CA ALA A 374 -6.43 -20.09 -3.45
C ALA A 374 -6.75 -21.53 -3.04
N ALA A 375 -8.05 -21.83 -2.94
CA ALA A 375 -8.58 -23.19 -2.82
C ALA A 375 -8.95 -23.71 -4.22
N PRO A 376 -8.16 -24.60 -4.84
CA PRO A 376 -8.38 -24.97 -6.25
C PRO A 376 -9.75 -25.60 -6.50
N ASN A 377 -10.27 -26.37 -5.55
CA ASN A 377 -11.59 -27.00 -5.60
C ASN A 377 -12.77 -26.00 -5.54
N LEU A 378 -12.53 -24.76 -5.12
CA LEU A 378 -13.53 -23.69 -5.22
C LEU A 378 -13.47 -23.00 -6.60
N LEU A 379 -12.31 -23.00 -7.25
CA LEU A 379 -12.07 -22.26 -8.47
C LEU A 379 -12.36 -23.06 -9.74
N ILE A 380 -11.98 -24.34 -9.75
CA ILE A 380 -12.11 -25.23 -10.90
C ILE A 380 -12.76 -26.56 -10.51
N HIS A 381 -13.43 -27.20 -11.47
CA HIS A 381 -14.07 -28.49 -11.27
C HIS A 381 -13.05 -29.63 -11.20
N SER A 382 -13.14 -30.48 -10.17
CA SER A 382 -12.41 -31.75 -10.07
C SER A 382 -13.33 -32.95 -10.36
N CYS A 383 -12.84 -34.02 -10.99
CA CYS A 383 -13.65 -35.24 -11.21
C CYS A 383 -14.05 -35.97 -9.92
N LEU A 384 -13.44 -35.62 -8.78
CA LEU A 384 -13.79 -36.12 -7.45
C LEU A 384 -14.73 -35.17 -6.70
N GLN A 385 -15.03 -34.00 -7.26
CA GLN A 385 -15.90 -33.01 -6.65
C GLN A 385 -17.34 -33.46 -6.71
N LYS A 386 -18.07 -33.26 -5.62
CA LYS A 386 -19.52 -33.52 -5.55
C LYS A 386 -20.28 -32.36 -6.19
N GLU A 387 -21.47 -32.64 -6.71
CA GLU A 387 -22.39 -31.65 -7.31
C GLU A 387 -22.85 -30.54 -6.33
N GLU A 388 -22.53 -30.67 -5.04
CA GLU A 388 -22.89 -29.70 -4.00
C GLU A 388 -22.08 -28.40 -4.04
N ILE A 389 -21.00 -28.34 -4.83
CA ILE A 389 -20.14 -27.16 -4.96
C ILE A 389 -20.09 -26.71 -6.42
N THR A 390 -20.52 -25.48 -6.70
CA THR A 390 -20.40 -24.82 -8.01
C THR A 390 -19.09 -24.02 -8.07
N PRO A 391 -18.08 -24.43 -8.86
CA PRO A 391 -16.80 -23.72 -8.93
C PRO A 391 -16.90 -22.36 -9.61
N LEU A 392 -15.95 -21.46 -9.32
CA LEU A 392 -15.91 -20.13 -9.93
C LEU A 392 -15.88 -20.17 -11.46
N ALA A 393 -15.13 -21.09 -12.07
CA ALA A 393 -15.11 -21.25 -13.52
C ALA A 393 -16.52 -21.53 -14.09
N GLU A 394 -17.33 -22.34 -13.42
CA GLU A 394 -18.71 -22.63 -13.85
C GLU A 394 -19.63 -21.43 -13.67
N LEU A 395 -19.47 -20.70 -12.55
CA LEU A 395 -20.19 -19.45 -12.30
C LEU A 395 -19.89 -18.41 -13.40
N LEU A 396 -18.63 -18.26 -13.80
CA LEU A 396 -18.25 -17.35 -14.89
C LEU A 396 -18.79 -17.80 -16.26
N ALA A 397 -18.79 -19.10 -16.53
CA ALA A 397 -19.26 -19.67 -17.79
C ALA A 397 -20.78 -19.58 -17.96
N HIS A 398 -21.55 -19.73 -16.88
CA HIS A 398 -23.00 -19.95 -16.96
C HIS A 398 -23.86 -19.01 -16.12
N GLN A 399 -23.29 -18.32 -15.13
CA GLN A 399 -24.02 -17.50 -14.15
C GLN A 399 -23.29 -16.18 -13.87
N ARG A 400 -22.73 -15.58 -14.92
CA ARG A 400 -21.84 -14.42 -14.81
C ARG A 400 -22.49 -13.22 -14.15
N GLU A 401 -23.81 -13.09 -14.25
CA GLU A 401 -24.60 -12.07 -13.56
C GLU A 401 -24.45 -12.12 -12.04
N ARG A 402 -24.09 -13.28 -11.46
CA ARG A 402 -23.83 -13.42 -10.03
C ARG A 402 -22.59 -12.65 -9.56
N MET A 403 -21.67 -12.28 -10.46
CA MET A 403 -20.54 -11.39 -10.13
C MET A 403 -20.99 -9.93 -9.95
N GLY A 404 -22.23 -9.59 -10.33
CA GLY A 404 -22.77 -8.25 -10.18
C GLY A 404 -21.95 -7.19 -10.93
N GLY A 405 -21.58 -6.13 -10.23
CA GLY A 405 -20.74 -5.04 -10.75
C GLY A 405 -19.23 -5.28 -10.63
N THR A 406 -18.83 -6.31 -9.88
CA THR A 406 -17.44 -6.54 -9.47
C THR A 406 -16.61 -7.08 -10.63
N ALA A 407 -15.50 -6.40 -10.93
CA ALA A 407 -14.47 -6.95 -11.80
C ALA A 407 -13.66 -8.02 -11.07
N LEU A 408 -13.09 -8.97 -11.80
CA LEU A 408 -12.25 -10.03 -11.28
C LEU A 408 -10.89 -10.00 -11.98
N VAL A 409 -9.82 -9.88 -11.22
CA VAL A 409 -8.44 -10.09 -11.71
C VAL A 409 -7.86 -11.27 -10.97
N PHE A 410 -7.35 -12.27 -11.69
CA PHE A 410 -6.75 -13.44 -11.04
C PHE A 410 -5.43 -13.85 -11.66
N ALA A 411 -4.49 -14.27 -10.81
CA ALA A 411 -3.25 -14.90 -11.24
C ALA A 411 -3.45 -16.41 -11.34
N ALA A 412 -3.05 -16.99 -12.47
CA ALA A 412 -3.12 -18.44 -12.66
C ALA A 412 -1.95 -18.96 -13.50
N CYS A 413 -1.55 -20.19 -13.25
CA CYS A 413 -0.61 -20.98 -14.02
C CYS A 413 -1.21 -22.33 -14.45
N ALA A 414 -1.99 -22.99 -13.58
CA ALA A 414 -2.50 -24.34 -13.85
C ALA A 414 -4.03 -24.41 -13.94
N MET A 415 -4.74 -23.33 -13.61
CA MET A 415 -6.19 -23.25 -13.68
C MET A 415 -6.69 -22.91 -15.09
N ASP A 416 -6.31 -23.71 -16.08
CA ASP A 416 -6.62 -23.44 -17.50
C ASP A 416 -8.12 -23.26 -17.76
N THR A 417 -8.97 -24.05 -17.10
CA THR A 417 -10.43 -23.93 -17.24
C THR A 417 -10.98 -22.63 -16.67
N LEU A 418 -10.32 -22.02 -15.67
CA LEU A 418 -10.69 -20.69 -15.18
C LEU A 418 -10.15 -19.61 -16.12
N ILE A 419 -8.90 -19.74 -16.61
CA ILE A 419 -8.31 -18.82 -17.60
C ILE A 419 -9.17 -18.75 -18.86
N ALA A 420 -9.75 -19.87 -19.28
CA ALA A 420 -10.65 -19.95 -20.43
C ALA A 420 -11.89 -19.06 -20.31
N GLU A 421 -12.33 -18.71 -19.10
CA GLU A 421 -13.53 -17.88 -18.87
C GLU A 421 -13.22 -16.38 -18.81
N ALA A 422 -11.96 -15.98 -18.94
CA ALA A 422 -11.57 -14.57 -18.94
C ALA A 422 -11.96 -13.82 -20.23
N ASP A 423 -12.21 -12.50 -20.09
CA ASP A 423 -12.43 -11.58 -21.21
C ASP A 423 -11.13 -11.22 -21.91
N ARG A 424 -10.07 -11.02 -21.11
CA ARG A 424 -8.71 -10.74 -21.57
C ARG A 424 -7.73 -11.63 -20.81
N ILE A 425 -6.68 -12.07 -21.49
CA ILE A 425 -5.62 -12.89 -20.93
C ILE A 425 -4.30 -12.18 -21.15
N MET A 426 -3.71 -11.68 -20.06
CA MET A 426 -2.33 -11.21 -20.04
C MET A 426 -1.42 -12.37 -19.62
N VAL A 427 -0.33 -12.58 -20.34
CA VAL A 427 0.70 -13.55 -19.97
C VAL A 427 1.96 -12.81 -19.57
N LEU A 428 2.54 -13.19 -18.44
CA LEU A 428 3.85 -12.72 -18.03
C LEU A 428 4.90 -13.77 -18.34
N ASP A 429 5.92 -13.38 -19.12
CA ASP A 429 7.14 -14.15 -19.36
C ASP A 429 8.36 -13.25 -19.17
N ARG A 430 9.30 -13.69 -18.34
CA ARG A 430 10.48 -12.94 -17.90
C ARG A 430 10.13 -11.53 -17.40
N HIS A 431 8.98 -11.40 -16.74
CA HIS A 431 8.40 -10.15 -16.24
C HIS A 431 7.94 -9.15 -17.31
N GLU A 432 7.91 -9.56 -18.58
CA GLU A 432 7.33 -8.79 -19.67
C GLU A 432 5.89 -9.25 -19.92
N ALA A 433 5.02 -8.29 -20.22
CA ALA A 433 3.63 -8.57 -20.53
C ALA A 433 3.46 -8.89 -22.01
N ALA A 434 2.71 -9.95 -22.28
CA ALA A 434 2.17 -10.32 -23.58
C ALA A 434 0.67 -10.61 -23.44
N ALA A 435 -0.03 -10.79 -24.55
CA ALA A 435 -1.44 -11.16 -24.55
C ALA A 435 -1.65 -12.49 -25.29
N ILE A 436 -2.68 -13.22 -24.87
CA ILE A 436 -3.23 -14.33 -25.65
C ILE A 436 -4.69 -14.02 -25.98
N ASP A 437 -5.07 -14.19 -27.24
CA ASP A 437 -6.47 -14.15 -27.65
C ASP A 437 -7.27 -15.26 -26.92
N PRO A 438 -8.33 -14.94 -26.16
CA PRO A 438 -9.10 -15.93 -25.42
C PRO A 438 -9.68 -17.06 -26.28
N ARG A 439 -10.05 -16.77 -27.54
CA ARG A 439 -10.57 -17.81 -28.46
C ARG A 439 -9.48 -18.78 -28.89
N SER A 440 -8.26 -18.29 -29.09
CA SER A 440 -7.07 -19.10 -29.33
C SER A 440 -6.75 -19.98 -28.12
N PHE A 441 -6.75 -19.41 -26.92
CA PHE A 441 -6.52 -20.14 -25.67
C PHE A 441 -7.52 -21.30 -25.48
N ARG A 442 -8.82 -21.02 -25.63
CA ARG A 442 -9.88 -22.06 -25.53
C ARG A 442 -9.67 -23.21 -26.52
N ARG A 443 -9.26 -22.92 -27.76
CA ARG A 443 -8.96 -23.96 -28.77
C ARG A 443 -7.75 -24.81 -28.38
N MET A 444 -6.70 -24.18 -27.86
CA MET A 444 -5.50 -24.88 -27.37
C MET A 444 -5.86 -25.82 -26.22
N LEU A 445 -6.60 -25.32 -25.23
CA LEU A 445 -7.05 -26.10 -24.09
C LEU A 445 -7.94 -27.28 -24.51
N ALA A 446 -8.90 -27.05 -25.40
CA ALA A 446 -9.77 -28.11 -25.91
C ALA A 446 -9.00 -29.24 -26.60
N GLY A 447 -7.93 -28.91 -27.34
CA GLY A 447 -7.02 -29.89 -27.92
C GLY A 447 -6.29 -30.70 -26.85
N LEU A 448 -5.67 -30.02 -25.88
CA LEU A 448 -4.94 -30.64 -24.77
C LEU A 448 -5.81 -31.60 -23.95
N LEU A 449 -7.06 -31.21 -23.66
CA LEU A 449 -8.00 -32.05 -22.92
C LEU A 449 -8.43 -33.28 -23.72
N ARG A 450 -8.63 -33.16 -25.04
CA ARG A 450 -8.94 -34.30 -25.91
C ARG A 450 -7.79 -35.29 -25.98
N ASP A 451 -6.57 -34.80 -26.14
CA ASP A 451 -5.37 -35.65 -26.16
C ASP A 451 -5.17 -36.35 -24.81
N THR A 452 -5.43 -35.64 -23.71
CA THR A 452 -5.41 -36.20 -22.36
C THR A 452 -6.46 -37.29 -22.18
N ALA A 453 -7.69 -37.06 -22.63
CA ALA A 453 -8.76 -38.06 -22.58
C ALA A 453 -8.41 -39.32 -23.38
N ASN A 454 -7.89 -39.16 -24.61
CA ASN A 454 -7.44 -40.27 -25.44
C ASN A 454 -6.33 -41.09 -24.75
N ARG A 455 -5.34 -40.40 -24.14
CA ARG A 455 -4.24 -41.04 -23.41
C ARG A 455 -4.71 -41.79 -22.17
N LEU A 456 -5.67 -41.25 -21.42
CA LEU A 456 -6.21 -41.89 -20.21
C LEU A 456 -7.12 -43.07 -20.55
N GLY A 457 -7.97 -42.93 -21.56
CA GLY A 457 -8.88 -44.00 -22.02
C GLY A 457 -8.16 -45.15 -22.76
N GLY A 458 -6.95 -44.93 -23.26
CA GLY A 458 -6.11 -45.94 -23.91
C GLY A 458 -5.19 -46.72 -22.95
N ARG A 459 -5.28 -46.51 -21.63
CA ARG A 459 -4.53 -47.33 -20.65
C ARG A 459 -5.32 -48.62 -20.36
N PRO A 460 -4.70 -49.80 -20.48
CA PRO A 460 -5.36 -51.10 -20.25
C PRO A 460 -5.84 -51.28 -18.80
#